data_AF-A0A2G2VRP8-F1
#
_entry.id   AF-A0A2G2VRP8-F1
#
_cell.length_a   1.000
_cell.length_b   1.000
_cell.length_c   1.000
_cell.angle_alpha   90.00
_cell.angle_beta   90.00
_cell.angle_gamma   90.00
#
_symmetry.space_group_name_H-M   'P 1'
#
loop_
_entity.id
_entity.type
_entity.pdbx_description
1 polymer ?
#
loop_
_entity_poly.entity_id
_entity_poly.type
_entity_poly.pdbx_seq_one_letter_code
_entity_poly.pdbx_strand_id
1 'polypeptide(L)'
;MGFQKLFFLFLFFLFVGLSSSSPSYIKDDVFEARIQTGRALLQQQGNCPIDFERENYTIITSQCKGPNYNSTICCNAFKQLACKHAKELNNVQNGCAVTMFNYINLYGKYPPGLFSNMCKEDKEGLDCKNVIQPQVKNEEKKSNSTRGNQSSTILMVITTLLMIIMMLSI
;
A
#
# COMPACT_ATOMS: atom_id res chain seq x y z
N MET A 1 -16.58 46.35 32.36
CA MET A 1 -15.35 45.52 32.22
C MET A 1 -15.45 44.11 32.83
N GLY A 2 -16.31 43.84 33.82
CA GLY A 2 -16.44 42.50 34.43
C GLY A 2 -17.21 41.46 33.60
N PHE A 3 -18.28 41.87 32.91
CA PHE A 3 -19.14 40.95 32.14
C PHE A 3 -18.42 40.29 30.95
N GLN A 4 -17.51 41.01 30.31
CA GLN A 4 -16.73 40.50 29.17
C GLN A 4 -15.73 39.43 29.62
N LYS A 5 -15.08 39.61 30.77
CA LYS A 5 -14.19 38.59 31.35
C LYS A 5 -14.95 37.34 31.77
N LEU A 6 -16.16 37.50 32.33
CA LEU A 6 -17.01 36.38 32.72
C LEU A 6 -17.49 35.58 31.50
N PHE A 7 -17.82 36.26 30.40
CA PHE A 7 -18.22 35.65 29.14
C PHE A 7 -17.07 34.83 28.51
N PHE A 8 -15.84 35.36 28.49
CA PHE A 8 -14.68 34.62 27.99
C PHE A 8 -14.31 33.41 28.87
N LEU A 9 -14.48 33.51 30.19
CA LEU A 9 -14.22 32.40 31.11
C LEU A 9 -15.24 31.25 30.90
N PHE A 10 -16.50 31.60 30.66
CA PHE A 10 -17.54 30.62 30.31
C PHE A 10 -17.25 29.90 28.98
N LEU A 11 -16.81 30.62 27.94
CA LEU A 11 -16.44 30.04 26.65
C LEU A 11 -15.24 29.09 26.75
N PHE A 12 -14.26 29.39 27.59
CA PHE A 12 -13.09 28.53 27.82
C PHE A 12 -13.49 27.18 28.43
N PHE A 13 -14.37 27.17 29.44
CA PHE A 13 -14.87 25.92 30.03
C PHE A 13 -15.68 25.08 29.05
N LEU A 14 -16.43 25.72 28.14
CA LEU A 14 -17.21 25.05 27.10
C LEU A 14 -16.30 24.35 26.07
N PHE A 15 -15.18 24.97 25.69
CA PHE A 15 -14.19 24.40 24.77
C PHE A 15 -13.41 23.22 25.37
N VAL A 16 -13.07 23.29 26.66
CA VAL A 16 -12.41 22.18 27.37
C VAL A 16 -13.36 21.00 27.57
N GLY A 17 -14.66 21.25 27.81
CA GLY A 17 -15.68 20.21 27.96
C GLY A 17 -15.96 19.39 26.68
N LEU A 18 -15.87 20.02 25.50
CA LEU A 18 -16.08 19.34 24.22
C LEU A 18 -14.89 18.48 23.76
N SER A 19 -13.75 18.56 24.43
CA SER A 19 -12.54 17.80 24.09
C SER A 19 -12.49 16.39 24.71
N SER A 20 -13.48 16.01 25.53
CA SER A 20 -13.62 14.65 26.06
C SER A 20 -14.64 13.82 25.26
N SER A 21 -14.39 13.64 23.96
CA SER A 21 -14.93 12.49 23.24
C SER A 21 -13.99 11.30 23.46
N SER A 22 -14.21 10.55 24.53
CA SER A 22 -13.59 9.24 24.75
C SER A 22 -13.88 8.31 23.57
N PRO A 23 -12.90 7.55 23.04
CA PRO A 23 -13.20 6.48 22.10
C PRO A 23 -13.91 5.36 22.86
N SER A 24 -15.12 5.00 22.44
CA SER A 24 -15.77 3.75 22.83
C SER A 24 -14.89 2.59 22.35
N TYR A 25 -14.10 2.01 23.25
CA TYR A 25 -13.41 0.74 23.00
C TYR A 25 -14.45 -0.37 22.98
N ILE A 26 -15.01 -0.66 21.80
CA ILE A 26 -15.75 -1.88 21.56
C ILE A 26 -14.73 -3.01 21.42
N LYS A 27 -14.81 -3.97 22.34
CA LYS A 27 -13.98 -5.18 22.38
C LYS A 27 -14.77 -6.30 21.73
N ASP A 28 -14.73 -6.35 20.40
CA ASP A 28 -15.21 -7.50 19.63
C ASP A 28 -13.98 -8.17 18.98
N ASP A 29 -13.46 -9.18 19.67
CA ASP A 29 -12.72 -10.27 19.04
C ASP A 29 -13.72 -11.02 18.16
N VAL A 30 -13.77 -10.72 16.86
CA VAL A 30 -14.14 -11.63 15.76
C VAL A 30 -13.96 -10.87 14.44
N PHE A 31 -12.84 -11.16 13.80
CA PHE A 31 -12.59 -11.19 12.34
C PHE A 31 -13.53 -10.39 11.42
N GLU A 32 -13.49 -9.06 11.51
CA GLU A 32 -13.99 -8.19 10.43
C GLU A 32 -12.80 -7.56 9.72
N ALA A 33 -12.43 -8.16 8.60
CA ALA A 33 -11.49 -7.62 7.64
C ALA A 33 -12.04 -6.27 7.16
N ARG A 34 -11.55 -5.21 7.81
CA ARG A 34 -11.88 -3.81 7.59
C ARG A 34 -11.64 -3.47 6.11
N ILE A 35 -12.70 -3.55 5.30
CA ILE A 35 -12.82 -2.82 4.04
C ILE A 35 -12.90 -1.35 4.45
N GLN A 36 -11.73 -0.74 4.67
CA GLN A 36 -11.59 0.68 4.90
C GLN A 36 -10.88 1.27 3.70
N THR A 37 -11.66 1.50 2.64
CA THR A 37 -11.35 2.48 1.61
C THR A 37 -11.03 3.82 2.27
N GLY A 38 -9.83 4.37 2.04
CA GLY A 38 -9.58 5.81 2.22
C GLY A 38 -8.39 6.25 3.09
N ARG A 39 -7.55 5.36 3.63
CA ARG A 39 -6.24 5.77 4.19
C ARG A 39 -5.15 4.91 3.59
N ALA A 40 -4.28 5.55 2.82
CA ALA A 40 -3.10 4.95 2.22
C ALA A 40 -2.30 4.23 3.31
N LEU A 41 -2.40 2.90 3.34
CA LEU A 41 -1.31 2.11 3.86
C LEU A 41 -0.18 2.27 2.85
N LEU A 42 0.63 3.32 3.04
CA LEU A 42 2.07 3.16 2.96
C LEU A 42 2.50 2.20 4.08
N GLN A 43 1.93 0.98 4.10
CA GLN A 43 2.58 -0.17 4.68
C GLN A 43 3.92 -0.17 3.97
N GLN A 44 4.99 0.16 4.72
CA GLN A 44 6.35 0.27 4.24
C GLN A 44 6.50 -0.61 3.01
N GLN A 45 6.41 0.00 1.82
CA GLN A 45 6.56 -0.75 0.59
C GLN A 45 8.01 -1.18 0.69
N GLY A 46 8.22 -2.45 1.04
CA GLY A 46 9.56 -2.99 0.98
C GLY A 46 10.12 -2.68 -0.39
N ASN A 47 11.43 -2.47 -0.47
CA ASN A 47 12.04 -2.07 -1.73
C ASN A 47 12.05 -3.28 -2.67
N CYS A 48 10.95 -3.50 -3.39
CA CYS A 48 10.82 -4.61 -4.32
C CYS A 48 11.83 -4.41 -5.45
N PRO A 49 12.78 -5.35 -5.64
CA PRO A 49 13.80 -5.19 -6.67
C PRO A 49 13.27 -5.44 -8.10
N ILE A 50 12.04 -5.96 -8.22
CA ILE A 50 11.40 -6.28 -9.49
C ILE A 50 10.51 -5.10 -9.93
N ASP A 51 10.74 -4.64 -11.16
CA ASP A 51 9.92 -3.59 -11.77
C ASP A 51 8.66 -4.17 -12.39
N PHE A 52 7.66 -4.42 -11.54
CA PHE A 52 6.36 -4.92 -11.96
C PHE A 52 5.57 -3.93 -12.83
N GLU A 53 5.94 -2.64 -12.90
CA GLU A 53 5.27 -1.70 -13.79
C GLU A 53 5.48 -2.05 -15.26
N ARG A 54 6.70 -2.51 -15.60
CA ARG A 54 7.11 -2.85 -16.97
C ARG A 54 6.94 -4.32 -17.33
N GLU A 55 6.34 -5.13 -16.46
CA GLU A 55 6.15 -6.55 -16.71
C GLU A 55 5.02 -6.82 -17.73
N ASN A 56 5.07 -7.96 -18.43
CA ASN A 56 4.06 -8.29 -19.44
C ASN A 56 2.84 -9.00 -18.83
N TYR A 57 1.77 -8.23 -18.59
CA TYR A 57 0.50 -8.72 -18.05
C TYR A 57 -0.42 -9.42 -19.06
N THR A 58 -0.04 -9.45 -20.35
CA THR A 58 -0.86 -10.06 -21.41
C THR A 58 -1.14 -11.52 -21.12
N ILE A 59 -0.23 -12.23 -20.45
CA ILE A 59 -0.43 -13.63 -20.12
C ILE A 59 -1.68 -13.84 -19.24
N ILE A 60 -1.96 -12.90 -18.34
CA ILE A 60 -3.16 -12.94 -17.49
C ILE A 60 -4.35 -12.33 -18.24
N THR A 61 -4.20 -11.11 -18.78
CA THR A 61 -5.34 -10.34 -19.34
C THR A 61 -5.93 -10.92 -20.63
N SER A 62 -5.15 -11.71 -21.38
CA SER A 62 -5.66 -12.39 -22.58
C SER A 62 -6.50 -13.63 -22.26
N GLN A 63 -6.28 -14.27 -21.10
CA GLN A 63 -6.86 -15.56 -20.74
C GLN A 63 -7.91 -15.45 -19.63
N CYS A 64 -7.63 -14.69 -18.57
CA CYS A 64 -8.51 -14.53 -17.43
C CYS A 64 -9.50 -13.39 -17.69
N LYS A 65 -10.69 -13.70 -18.21
CA LYS A 65 -11.69 -12.68 -18.56
C LYS A 65 -12.93 -12.76 -17.68
N GLY A 66 -13.44 -11.58 -17.30
CA GLY A 66 -14.72 -11.44 -16.63
C GLY A 66 -15.89 -11.43 -17.62
N PRO A 67 -17.14 -11.42 -17.12
CA PRO A 67 -17.51 -11.38 -15.70
C PRO A 67 -17.36 -12.73 -14.97
N ASN A 68 -17.36 -13.84 -15.71
CA ASN A 68 -17.24 -15.19 -15.15
C ASN A 68 -15.80 -15.69 -15.25
N TYR A 69 -15.01 -15.38 -14.21
CA TYR A 69 -13.61 -15.80 -14.14
C TYR A 69 -13.48 -17.32 -13.94
N ASN A 70 -12.96 -18.03 -14.95
CA ASN A 70 -12.68 -19.45 -14.82
C ASN A 70 -11.42 -19.68 -13.97
N SER A 71 -11.58 -20.33 -12.81
CA SER A 71 -10.48 -20.53 -11.85
C SER A 71 -9.27 -21.24 -12.46
N THR A 72 -9.47 -22.32 -13.20
CA THR A 72 -8.36 -23.09 -13.78
C THR A 72 -7.56 -22.25 -14.77
N ILE A 73 -8.23 -21.53 -15.67
CA ILE A 73 -7.57 -20.68 -16.67
C ILE A 73 -6.86 -19.51 -15.98
N CYS A 74 -7.54 -18.82 -15.07
CA CYS A 74 -7.00 -17.66 -14.36
C CYS A 74 -5.80 -18.03 -13.48
N CYS A 75 -5.86 -19.13 -12.74
CA CYS A 75 -4.76 -19.56 -11.88
C CYS A 75 -3.56 -20.05 -12.67
N ASN A 76 -3.78 -20.77 -13.78
CA ASN A 76 -2.68 -21.18 -14.66
C ASN A 76 -1.97 -19.96 -15.28
N ALA A 77 -2.74 -18.98 -15.76
CA ALA A 77 -2.18 -17.74 -16.29
C ALA A 77 -1.44 -16.92 -15.22
N PHE A 78 -2.01 -16.83 -14.01
CA PHE A 78 -1.38 -16.18 -12.86
C PHE A 78 -0.04 -16.84 -12.48
N LYS A 79 0.00 -18.18 -12.42
CA LYS A 79 1.22 -18.95 -12.13
C LYS A 79 2.31 -18.69 -13.16
N GLN A 80 1.98 -18.54 -14.44
CA GLN A 80 2.96 -18.20 -15.48
C GLN A 80 3.65 -16.85 -15.26
N LEU A 81 2.96 -15.88 -14.66
CA LEU A 81 3.54 -14.60 -14.29
C LEU A 81 4.29 -14.71 -12.95
N ALA A 82 3.60 -15.14 -11.89
CA ALA A 82 4.09 -15.10 -10.52
C ALA A 82 5.31 -16.01 -10.30
N CYS A 83 5.33 -17.20 -10.92
CA CYS A 83 6.38 -18.18 -10.66
C CYS A 83 7.76 -17.77 -11.20
N LYS A 84 7.83 -16.79 -12.12
CA LYS A 84 9.12 -16.20 -12.55
C LYS A 84 9.81 -15.42 -11.42
N HIS A 85 9.02 -14.91 -10.48
CA HIS A 85 9.48 -14.05 -9.38
C HIS A 85 9.11 -14.66 -8.02
N ALA A 86 8.94 -15.98 -7.94
CA ALA A 86 8.46 -16.66 -6.74
C ALA A 86 9.32 -16.37 -5.50
N LYS A 87 10.64 -16.27 -5.67
CA LYS A 87 11.57 -15.97 -4.57
C LYS A 87 11.31 -14.60 -3.97
N GLU A 88 11.14 -13.58 -4.82
CA GLU A 88 10.89 -12.21 -4.39
C GLU A 88 9.47 -12.05 -3.86
N LEU A 89 8.48 -12.70 -4.48
CA LEU A 89 7.09 -12.66 -4.04
C LEU A 89 6.87 -13.35 -2.68
N ASN A 90 7.63 -14.41 -2.39
CA ASN A 90 7.56 -15.13 -1.11
C ASN A 90 8.31 -14.41 0.02
N ASN A 91 9.05 -13.33 -0.27
CA ASN A 91 9.68 -12.51 0.77
C ASN A 91 8.71 -11.43 1.26
N VAL A 92 8.05 -11.68 2.38
CA VAL A 92 7.07 -10.76 2.99
C VAL A 92 7.63 -9.39 3.36
N GLN A 93 8.96 -9.22 3.46
CA GLN A 93 9.58 -7.96 3.86
C GLN A 93 9.80 -6.98 2.69
N ASN A 94 9.78 -7.45 1.44
CA ASN A 94 10.14 -6.63 0.28
C ASN A 94 8.93 -6.01 -0.44
N GLY A 95 7.70 -6.24 0.02
CA GLY A 95 6.49 -5.66 -0.56
C GLY A 95 6.16 -6.08 -1.99
N CYS A 96 6.91 -7.01 -2.61
CA CYS A 96 6.76 -7.37 -4.02
C CYS A 96 5.38 -7.95 -4.33
N ALA A 97 4.81 -8.78 -3.43
CA ALA A 97 3.49 -9.36 -3.63
C ALA A 97 2.40 -8.28 -3.74
N VAL A 98 2.46 -7.26 -2.88
CA VAL A 98 1.52 -6.13 -2.92
C VAL A 98 1.68 -5.34 -4.22
N THR A 99 2.93 -5.02 -4.61
CA THR A 99 3.22 -4.34 -5.87
C THR A 99 2.67 -5.11 -7.07
N MET A 100 2.94 -6.42 -7.16
CA MET A 100 2.49 -7.27 -8.26
C MET A 100 0.95 -7.30 -8.34
N PHE A 101 0.25 -7.54 -7.22
CA PHE A 101 -1.22 -7.57 -7.24
C PHE A 101 -1.83 -6.22 -7.63
N ASN A 102 -1.21 -5.09 -7.23
CA ASN A 102 -1.67 -3.77 -7.64
C ASN A 102 -1.64 -3.60 -9.16
N TYR A 103 -0.53 -3.94 -9.82
CA TYR A 103 -0.43 -3.82 -11.28
C TYR A 103 -1.29 -4.86 -12.01
N ILE A 104 -1.39 -6.09 -11.52
CA ILE A 104 -2.33 -7.09 -12.06
C ILE A 104 -3.76 -6.54 -12.06
N ASN A 105 -4.21 -6.01 -10.93
CA ASN A 105 -5.57 -5.47 -10.79
C ASN A 105 -5.76 -4.23 -11.65
N LEU A 106 -4.76 -3.34 -11.72
CA LEU A 106 -4.80 -2.12 -12.52
C LEU A 106 -4.93 -2.44 -14.02
N TYR A 107 -4.07 -3.28 -14.58
CA TYR A 107 -4.05 -3.56 -16.02
C TYR A 107 -5.18 -4.51 -16.46
N GLY A 108 -5.53 -5.47 -15.60
CA GLY A 108 -6.61 -6.42 -15.90
C GLY A 108 -8.00 -5.95 -15.49
N LYS A 109 -8.10 -4.82 -14.76
CA LYS A 109 -9.35 -4.35 -14.13
C LYS A 109 -10.00 -5.44 -13.26
N TYR A 110 -9.17 -6.22 -12.56
CA TYR A 110 -9.65 -7.31 -11.72
C TYR A 110 -10.13 -6.79 -10.36
N PRO A 111 -11.17 -7.38 -9.78
CA PRO A 111 -11.57 -7.08 -8.42
C PRO A 111 -10.46 -7.51 -7.42
N PRO A 112 -10.28 -6.75 -6.33
CA PRO A 112 -9.28 -7.08 -5.32
C PRO A 112 -9.56 -8.46 -4.72
N GLY A 113 -8.49 -9.23 -4.50
CA GLY A 113 -8.57 -10.58 -3.93
C GLY A 113 -9.04 -11.68 -4.89
N LEU A 114 -9.30 -11.38 -6.17
CA LEU A 114 -9.75 -12.37 -7.16
C LEU A 114 -8.87 -13.64 -7.14
N PHE A 115 -7.57 -13.47 -7.35
CA PHE A 115 -6.60 -14.56 -7.41
C PHE A 115 -6.38 -15.22 -6.04
N SER A 116 -6.28 -14.44 -4.95
CA SER A 116 -6.10 -14.98 -3.59
C SER A 116 -7.27 -15.85 -3.13
N ASN A 117 -8.47 -15.55 -3.62
CA ASN A 117 -9.68 -16.29 -3.28
C ASN A 117 -9.84 -17.57 -4.11
N MET A 118 -9.54 -17.52 -5.41
CA MET A 118 -9.76 -18.65 -6.32
C MET A 118 -8.54 -19.58 -6.45
N CYS A 119 -7.32 -19.05 -6.36
CA CYS A 119 -6.09 -19.81 -6.61
C CYS A 119 -5.52 -20.38 -5.32
N LYS A 120 -6.04 -21.53 -4.93
CA LYS A 120 -5.56 -22.32 -3.79
C LYS A 120 -5.30 -23.74 -4.28
N GLU A 121 -4.09 -24.24 -4.05
CA GLU A 121 -3.72 -25.62 -4.38
C GLU A 121 -3.55 -26.38 -3.07
N ASP A 122 -2.34 -26.33 -2.49
CA ASP A 122 -1.98 -27.11 -1.31
C ASP A 122 -1.58 -26.21 -0.13
N LYS A 123 -1.24 -26.85 1.00
CA LYS A 123 -0.80 -26.17 2.25
C LYS A 123 0.46 -25.31 2.05
N GLU A 124 1.27 -25.63 1.05
CA GLU A 124 2.49 -24.90 0.69
C GLU A 124 2.24 -23.71 -0.26
N GLY A 125 0.98 -23.46 -0.64
CA GLY A 125 0.61 -22.43 -1.60
C GLY A 125 0.52 -22.96 -3.03
N LEU A 126 0.95 -22.14 -3.99
CA LEU A 126 0.90 -22.46 -5.43
C LEU A 126 2.19 -23.16 -5.87
N ASP A 127 2.08 -24.32 -6.51
CA ASP A 127 3.22 -25.09 -7.00
C ASP A 127 3.78 -24.55 -8.32
N CYS A 128 4.98 -23.99 -8.30
CA CYS A 128 5.65 -23.45 -9.47
C CYS A 128 6.44 -24.48 -10.31
N LYS A 129 6.47 -25.76 -9.94
CA LYS A 129 7.30 -26.78 -10.62
C LYS A 129 6.88 -27.08 -12.07
N ASN A 130 5.59 -26.96 -12.38
CA ASN A 130 5.03 -27.34 -13.69
C ASN A 130 4.63 -26.12 -14.54
N VAL A 131 5.27 -24.97 -14.33
CA VAL A 131 4.98 -23.76 -15.11
C VAL A 131 5.82 -23.76 -16.38
N ILE A 132 5.18 -23.86 -17.54
CA ILE A 132 5.84 -23.71 -18.83
C ILE A 132 6.27 -22.23 -18.96
N GLN A 133 7.54 -21.95 -18.68
CA GLN A 133 8.11 -20.60 -18.83
C GLN A 133 8.63 -20.39 -20.27
N PRO A 134 8.29 -19.27 -20.93
CA PRO A 134 9.08 -18.78 -22.05
C PRO A 134 10.47 -18.36 -21.54
N GLN A 135 11.52 -19.04 -22.00
CA GLN A 135 12.92 -18.81 -21.60
C GLN A 135 13.36 -17.39 -22.02
N VAL A 136 13.69 -16.50 -21.09
CA VAL A 136 14.39 -15.23 -21.36
C VAL A 136 15.80 -15.34 -20.78
N LYS A 137 16.81 -15.33 -21.66
CA LYS A 137 18.23 -15.25 -21.27
C LYS A 137 18.52 -13.81 -20.82
N ASN A 138 18.97 -13.63 -19.59
CA ASN A 138 19.43 -12.33 -19.09
C ASN A 138 20.92 -12.16 -19.44
N GLU A 139 21.25 -11.15 -20.25
CA GLU A 139 22.59 -10.57 -20.32
C GLU A 139 22.65 -9.36 -19.36
N GLU A 140 23.52 -9.43 -18.36
CA GLU A 140 23.81 -8.33 -17.44
C GLU A 140 24.50 -7.18 -18.18
N LYS A 141 23.82 -6.03 -18.32
CA LYS A 141 24.48 -4.75 -18.59
C LYS A 141 24.47 -3.89 -17.33
N LYS A 142 25.63 -3.84 -16.68
CA LYS A 142 25.98 -2.91 -15.60
C LYS A 142 25.96 -1.47 -16.14
N SER A 143 25.02 -0.66 -15.65
CA SER A 143 25.02 0.79 -15.88
C SER A 143 25.26 1.51 -14.54
N ASN A 144 26.35 2.27 -14.48
CA ASN A 144 26.70 3.13 -13.36
C ASN A 144 25.78 4.36 -13.32
N SER A 145 25.25 4.70 -12.14
CA SER A 145 24.50 5.93 -11.91
C SER A 145 25.13 6.70 -10.75
N THR A 146 25.67 7.87 -11.08
CA THR A 146 26.11 8.93 -10.17
C THR A 146 24.95 9.92 -10.02
N ARG A 147 24.47 10.20 -8.81
CA ARG A 147 23.74 11.45 -8.53
C ARG A 147 23.67 11.79 -7.04
N GLY A 148 24.31 12.90 -6.66
CA GLY A 148 23.96 13.68 -5.46
C GLY A 148 22.72 14.54 -5.70
N ASN A 149 21.98 14.96 -4.67
CA ASN A 149 22.33 16.08 -3.80
C ASN A 149 21.22 16.34 -2.75
N GLN A 150 21.69 16.77 -1.58
CA GLN A 150 21.11 17.61 -0.52
C GLN A 150 19.61 17.63 -0.17
N SER A 151 19.38 17.20 1.08
CA SER A 151 18.21 17.46 1.91
C SER A 151 18.11 18.96 2.29
N SER A 152 16.96 19.59 1.99
CA SER A 152 16.65 20.96 2.42
C SER A 152 16.12 21.00 3.85
N THR A 153 17.03 21.19 4.81
CA THR A 153 16.73 21.47 6.22
C THR A 153 16.33 22.94 6.48
N ILE A 154 16.27 23.77 5.45
CA ILE A 154 16.09 25.23 5.56
C ILE A 154 14.63 25.64 5.85
N LEU A 155 13.63 24.82 5.50
CA LEU A 155 12.22 25.18 5.67
C LEU A 155 11.71 25.14 7.13
N MET A 156 12.38 24.39 8.03
CA MET A 156 11.89 24.22 9.40
C MET A 156 12.29 25.35 10.36
N VAL A 157 13.29 26.15 10.00
CA VAL A 157 13.80 27.23 10.87
C VAL A 157 12.94 28.50 10.75
N ILE A 158 12.28 28.70 9.62
CA ILE A 158 11.50 29.92 9.35
C ILE A 158 10.15 29.90 10.09
N THR A 159 9.54 28.72 10.25
CA THR A 159 8.22 28.59 10.88
C THR A 159 8.25 28.76 12.40
N THR A 160 9.34 28.33 13.06
CA THR A 160 9.49 28.47 14.51
C THR A 160 9.74 29.91 14.94
N LEU A 161 10.50 30.68 14.14
CA LEU A 161 10.79 32.08 14.43
C LEU A 161 9.54 32.96 14.35
N LEU A 162 8.66 32.72 13.38
CA LEU A 162 7.42 33.50 13.21
C LEU A 162 6.44 33.31 14.37
N MET A 163 6.34 32.10 14.92
CA MET A 163 5.46 31.81 16.06
C MET A 163 5.93 32.49 17.35
N ILE A 164 7.25 32.58 17.57
CA ILE A 164 7.82 33.26 18.75
C ILE A 164 7.55 34.77 18.70
N ILE A 165 7.66 35.39 17.53
CA ILE A 165 7.38 36.83 17.34
C ILE A 165 5.91 37.15 17.64
N MET A 166 4.99 36.29 17.21
CA MET A 166 3.56 36.48 17.50
C MET A 166 3.22 36.36 18.99
N MET A 167 3.91 35.47 19.73
CA MET A 167 3.70 35.30 21.17
C MET A 167 4.26 36.45 22.02
N LEU A 168 5.24 37.21 21.51
CA LEU A 168 5.79 38.39 22.17
C LEU A 168 4.99 39.68 21.88
N SER A 169 4.09 39.63 20.89
CA SER A 169 3.28 40.77 20.44
C SER A 169 1.86 40.80 21.03
N ILE A 170 1.55 39.84 21.91
CA ILE A 170 0.30 39.70 22.67
C ILE A 170 0.62 39.95 24.15
#